data_AF-A0A1Y1QFJ9-F1
#
_entry.id   AF-A0A1Y1QFJ9-F1
#
_cell.length_a   1.000
_cell.length_b   1.000
_cell.length_c   1.000
_cell.angle_alpha   90.00
_cell.angle_beta   90.00
_cell.angle_gamma   90.00
#
_symmetry.space_group_name_H-M   'P 1'
#
loop_
_entity.id
_entity.type
_entity.pdbx_description
1 polymer ?
#
loop_
_entity_poly.entity_id
_entity_poly.type
_entity_poly.pdbx_seq_one_letter_code
_entity_poly.pdbx_strand_id
1 'polypeptide(L)'
;MVAAQASWAASITNCTQVIQASPDDINSTPNNLGATPAENDESCITITLQDDSYDLGDAPDPSYATLLSSNGARHIQKDNTLHLGSCVDKDEDGQPSSDAIGDDTGNGASVVGTCANGDDEDGVTFTDLKVGAQDVTINVAANKACRLNAWVDWSGNGTWGDVGDQIATDQLLAIGNNTLTLDVPASARPGATYARFRCSTAGGDGVTGEAADGEIEDYRITIAAAVPKIDLKKYV
;
A
#
# COMPACT_ATOMS: atom_id res chain seq x y z
N MET A 1 31.34 19.87 11.85
CA MET A 1 29.98 20.32 12.21
C MET A 1 29.17 20.30 10.94
N VAL A 2 28.16 19.43 10.91
CA VAL A 2 27.35 19.10 9.72
C VAL A 2 26.43 20.28 9.41
N ALA A 3 26.39 20.70 8.14
CA ALA A 3 25.42 21.66 7.64
C ALA A 3 24.04 21.00 7.70
N ALA A 4 23.11 21.60 8.44
CA ALA A 4 21.72 21.19 8.43
C ALA A 4 21.16 21.39 7.01
N GLN A 5 20.73 20.29 6.37
CA GLN A 5 19.89 20.37 5.19
C GLN A 5 18.58 21.02 5.60
N ALA A 6 18.27 22.16 4.99
CA ALA A 6 16.96 22.78 5.11
C ALA A 6 15.94 21.85 4.46
N SER A 7 14.96 21.38 5.24
CA SER A 7 13.79 20.68 4.74
C SER A 7 12.92 21.70 3.98
N TRP A 8 12.62 21.43 2.71
CA TRP A 8 11.81 22.32 1.87
C TRP A 8 10.31 21.97 1.94
N ALA A 9 9.78 21.70 3.13
CA ALA A 9 8.33 21.59 3.30
C ALA A 9 7.75 23.00 3.53
N ALA A 10 7.75 23.83 2.49
CA ALA A 10 7.01 25.08 2.46
C ALA A 10 5.96 25.01 1.35
N SER A 11 4.73 24.68 1.71
CA SER A 11 3.59 24.77 0.81
C SER A 11 3.33 26.24 0.47
N ILE A 12 3.59 26.62 -0.79
CA ILE A 12 3.19 27.93 -1.33
C ILE A 12 1.74 27.79 -1.80
N THR A 13 0.82 28.25 -0.95
CA THR A 13 -0.64 28.15 -1.14
C THR A 13 -1.26 29.43 -1.70
N ASN A 14 -0.56 30.56 -1.64
CA ASN A 14 -0.97 31.80 -2.29
C ASN A 14 0.20 32.79 -2.50
N CYS A 15 -0.03 33.82 -3.33
CA CYS A 15 1.01 34.77 -3.76
C CYS A 15 1.59 35.64 -2.62
N THR A 16 1.08 35.60 -1.38
CA THR A 16 1.69 36.34 -0.25
C THR A 16 2.93 35.65 0.33
N GLN A 17 3.18 34.38 -0.03
CA GLN A 17 4.31 33.60 0.47
C GLN A 17 5.58 33.73 -0.40
N VAL A 18 5.49 34.41 -1.55
CA VAL A 18 6.65 34.75 -2.40
C VAL A 18 7.22 36.09 -1.90
N ILE A 19 8.29 36.04 -1.09
CA ILE A 19 8.85 37.22 -0.40
C ILE A 19 10.19 37.71 -0.97
N GLN A 20 10.64 37.22 -2.12
CA GLN A 20 11.84 37.77 -2.78
C GLN A 20 11.55 38.20 -4.20
N ALA A 21 11.28 39.50 -4.34
CA ALA A 21 11.55 40.22 -5.58
C ALA A 21 13.08 40.28 -5.78
N SER A 22 13.54 39.98 -6.99
CA SER A 22 14.94 40.23 -7.39
C SER A 22 15.25 41.73 -7.23
N PRO A 23 16.50 42.14 -6.92
CA PRO A 23 16.88 43.55 -6.94
C PRO A 23 16.65 44.27 -8.28
N ASP A 24 16.45 43.49 -9.36
CA ASP A 24 16.16 43.99 -10.71
C ASP A 24 14.65 44.19 -10.98
N ASP A 25 13.77 43.81 -10.04
CA ASP A 25 12.33 44.04 -10.12
C ASP A 25 11.97 45.37 -9.44
N ILE A 26 11.73 46.39 -10.26
CA ILE A 26 11.48 47.78 -9.85
C ILE A 26 9.98 48.10 -9.64
N ASN A 27 9.08 47.10 -9.66
CA ASN A 27 7.62 47.32 -9.62
C ASN A 27 6.88 46.60 -8.48
N SER A 28 7.54 45.85 -7.60
CA SER A 28 6.85 45.03 -6.60
C SER A 28 6.34 45.80 -5.35
N THR A 29 5.67 46.94 -5.48
CA THR A 29 4.91 47.53 -4.36
C THR A 29 3.52 46.90 -4.28
N PRO A 30 3.15 46.19 -3.20
CA PRO A 30 1.82 45.62 -3.06
C PRO A 30 0.80 46.75 -2.88
N ASN A 31 0.06 47.10 -3.96
CA ASN A 31 -1.10 48.04 -4.05
C ASN A 31 -1.04 49.12 -5.16
N ASN A 32 -0.17 49.02 -6.17
CA ASN A 32 -0.17 49.97 -7.29
C ASN A 32 -1.39 49.76 -8.22
N LEU A 33 -2.52 50.40 -7.93
CA LEU A 33 -3.73 50.44 -8.78
C LEU A 33 -3.55 51.43 -9.97
N GLY A 34 -2.42 51.35 -10.66
CA GLY A 34 -2.02 52.22 -11.75
C GLY A 34 -2.64 51.83 -13.10
N ALA A 35 -3.86 52.31 -13.32
CA ALA A 35 -4.54 52.72 -14.57
C ALA A 35 -4.03 52.36 -16.01
N THR A 36 -3.39 51.22 -16.29
CA THR A 36 -3.23 50.70 -17.67
C THR A 36 -3.47 49.18 -17.77
N PRO A 37 -4.14 48.65 -18.83
CA PRO A 37 -4.53 47.23 -18.90
C PRO A 37 -3.40 46.23 -19.18
N ALA A 38 -2.13 46.61 -18.99
CA ALA A 38 -0.98 45.79 -19.33
C ALA A 38 0.14 46.06 -18.32
N GLU A 39 0.04 45.44 -17.15
CA GLU A 39 1.15 45.06 -16.25
C GLU A 39 0.49 44.19 -15.16
N ASN A 40 0.10 42.96 -15.54
CA ASN A 40 -0.19 41.88 -14.61
C ASN A 40 0.68 40.68 -15.00
N ASP A 41 1.98 40.94 -15.11
CA ASP A 41 2.98 39.90 -15.34
C ASP A 41 3.21 39.02 -14.10
N GLU A 42 2.56 39.34 -12.97
CA GLU A 42 2.36 38.42 -11.85
C GLU A 42 1.27 37.38 -12.16
N SER A 43 1.41 36.65 -13.28
CA SER A 43 0.72 35.37 -13.42
C SER A 43 1.42 34.36 -12.50
N CYS A 44 0.97 34.27 -11.24
CA CYS A 44 1.38 33.19 -10.36
C CYS A 44 0.99 31.86 -11.02
N ILE A 45 1.98 31.07 -11.45
CA ILE A 45 1.76 29.69 -11.86
C ILE A 45 1.52 28.87 -10.59
N THR A 46 0.39 28.18 -10.51
CA THR A 46 0.19 27.16 -9.49
C THR A 46 1.09 25.98 -9.87
N ILE A 47 2.26 25.89 -9.23
CA ILE A 47 3.03 24.65 -9.22
C ILE A 47 2.37 23.77 -8.16
N THR A 48 1.43 22.94 -8.61
CA THR A 48 1.03 21.79 -7.81
C THR A 48 2.20 20.82 -7.91
N LEU A 49 3.07 20.79 -6.89
CA LEU A 49 3.94 19.64 -6.71
C LEU A 49 3.00 18.47 -6.51
N GLN A 50 3.02 17.54 -7.46
CA GLN A 50 2.21 16.35 -7.36
C GLN A 50 2.84 15.53 -6.22
N ASP A 51 2.19 15.57 -5.06
CA ASP A 51 2.47 14.66 -3.96
C ASP A 51 1.90 13.30 -4.38
N ASP A 52 2.62 12.61 -5.25
CA ASP A 52 2.40 11.19 -5.50
C ASP A 52 2.96 10.44 -4.28
N SER A 53 2.32 10.65 -3.13
CA SER A 53 2.54 9.83 -1.94
C SER A 53 2.11 8.42 -2.30
N TYR A 54 3.01 7.47 -2.11
CA TYR A 54 2.72 6.07 -2.37
C TYR A 54 2.33 5.38 -1.08
N ASP A 55 1.44 4.42 -1.20
CA ASP A 55 1.35 3.31 -0.26
C ASP A 55 2.22 2.18 -0.83
N LEU A 56 3.06 1.57 0.01
CA LEU A 56 3.98 0.49 -0.34
C LEU A 56 3.72 -0.70 0.60
N GLY A 57 4.48 -1.78 0.42
CA GLY A 57 4.39 -2.92 1.33
C GLY A 57 5.61 -3.03 2.22
N ASP A 58 5.64 -4.13 2.94
CA ASP A 58 6.55 -4.31 4.06
C ASP A 58 7.06 -5.78 4.20
N ALA A 59 6.65 -6.67 3.28
CA ALA A 59 7.19 -8.02 3.22
C ALA A 59 8.72 -8.02 2.99
N PRO A 60 9.46 -9.08 3.38
CA PRO A 60 10.92 -9.10 3.24
C PRO A 60 11.45 -8.86 1.82
N ASP A 61 12.29 -7.85 1.66
CA ASP A 61 13.06 -7.59 0.44
C ASP A 61 14.43 -8.32 0.47
N PRO A 62 14.98 -8.79 -0.66
CA PRO A 62 14.49 -8.70 -2.05
C PRO A 62 13.53 -9.81 -2.46
N SER A 63 13.27 -10.79 -1.59
CA SER A 63 12.47 -11.98 -1.91
C SER A 63 11.07 -11.60 -2.41
N TYR A 64 10.39 -10.70 -1.71
CA TYR A 64 9.02 -10.30 -1.99
C TYR A 64 8.91 -9.00 -2.81
N ALA A 65 10.04 -8.44 -3.27
CA ALA A 65 10.09 -7.20 -4.05
C ALA A 65 9.21 -6.10 -3.42
N THR A 66 9.74 -5.51 -2.36
CA THR A 66 9.02 -4.56 -1.52
C THR A 66 9.58 -3.16 -1.71
N LEU A 67 10.91 -3.04 -1.83
CA LEU A 67 11.56 -1.76 -2.11
C LEU A 67 11.30 -1.30 -3.54
N LEU A 68 11.25 0.02 -3.76
CA LEU A 68 11.22 0.65 -5.08
C LEU A 68 12.38 0.19 -5.96
N SER A 69 13.55 -0.03 -5.36
CA SER A 69 14.74 -0.56 -6.05
C SER A 69 14.55 -1.98 -6.61
N SER A 70 13.62 -2.75 -6.03
CA SER A 70 13.17 -4.07 -6.49
C SER A 70 11.93 -3.99 -7.40
N ASN A 71 11.54 -2.78 -7.83
CA ASN A 71 10.26 -2.50 -8.47
C ASN A 71 9.06 -2.94 -7.61
N GLY A 72 9.13 -2.66 -6.30
CA GLY A 72 8.08 -3.06 -5.37
C GLY A 72 6.68 -2.63 -5.76
N ALA A 73 5.70 -3.38 -5.25
CA ALA A 73 4.30 -2.97 -5.35
C ALA A 73 4.15 -1.58 -4.72
N ARG A 74 3.42 -0.70 -5.39
CA ARG A 74 3.06 0.61 -4.85
C ARG A 74 1.72 1.08 -5.41
N HIS A 75 0.94 1.83 -4.63
CA HIS A 75 -0.28 2.50 -5.09
C HIS A 75 -0.20 3.99 -4.83
N ILE A 76 -0.69 4.79 -5.78
CA ILE A 76 -0.72 6.25 -5.61
C ILE A 76 -1.87 6.64 -4.67
N GLN A 77 -1.56 7.31 -3.56
CA GLN A 77 -2.54 7.80 -2.57
C GLN A 77 -2.97 9.27 -2.82
N LYS A 78 -3.26 9.62 -4.08
CA LYS A 78 -3.64 10.98 -4.49
C LYS A 78 -5.14 11.20 -4.33
N ASP A 79 -5.53 11.97 -3.31
CA ASP A 79 -6.93 12.32 -2.97
C ASP A 79 -7.85 11.09 -2.74
N ASN A 80 -7.29 9.89 -2.81
CA ASN A 80 -8.01 8.64 -2.67
C ASN A 80 -7.87 8.16 -1.23
N THR A 81 -8.99 7.70 -0.71
CA THR A 81 -9.08 7.09 0.60
C THR A 81 -9.36 5.61 0.43
N LEU A 82 -9.05 5.00 -0.72
CA LEU A 82 -9.34 3.58 -0.92
C LEU A 82 -8.35 2.79 -0.09
N HIS A 83 -8.87 2.05 0.87
CA HIS A 83 -8.12 1.17 1.73
C HIS A 83 -8.98 0.00 2.18
N LEU A 84 -8.31 -1.07 2.52
CA LEU A 84 -8.78 -2.18 3.29
C LEU A 84 -8.76 -1.74 4.76
N GLY A 85 -9.59 -2.41 5.57
CA GLY A 85 -9.59 -2.12 6.99
C GLY A 85 -9.99 -0.69 7.39
N SER A 86 -9.24 -0.10 8.31
CA SER A 86 -9.58 1.13 9.05
C SER A 86 -8.79 2.36 8.63
N CYS A 87 -7.64 2.17 7.99
CA CYS A 87 -6.78 3.25 7.54
C CYS A 87 -5.83 2.77 6.44
N VAL A 88 -5.05 3.71 5.91
CA VAL A 88 -3.88 3.47 5.07
C VAL A 88 -2.84 4.53 5.37
N ASP A 89 -1.57 4.17 5.31
CA ASP A 89 -0.48 5.10 5.46
C ASP A 89 0.20 5.43 4.11
N LYS A 90 1.34 6.13 4.17
CA LYS A 90 1.98 6.74 3.00
C LYS A 90 3.47 6.76 3.21
N ASP A 91 4.19 6.11 2.31
CA ASP A 91 5.64 5.94 2.36
C ASP A 91 6.39 6.58 1.20
N GLU A 92 7.67 6.86 1.47
CA GLU A 92 8.65 7.24 0.44
C GLU A 92 9.25 6.00 -0.27
N ASP A 93 9.33 4.85 0.41
CA ASP A 93 9.82 3.55 -0.07
C ASP A 93 9.25 2.45 0.85
N GLY A 94 9.25 1.18 0.42
CA GLY A 94 8.72 0.08 1.23
C GLY A 94 9.52 -0.15 2.50
N GLN A 95 8.89 -0.72 3.53
CA GLN A 95 9.48 -0.90 4.86
C GLN A 95 9.71 -2.39 5.20
N PRO A 96 10.57 -3.11 4.46
CA PRO A 96 10.68 -4.56 4.58
C PRO A 96 11.07 -5.01 6.01
N SER A 97 10.26 -5.88 6.59
CA SER A 97 10.44 -6.44 7.91
C SER A 97 10.30 -7.97 7.90
N SER A 98 10.74 -8.66 8.96
CA SER A 98 10.67 -10.13 9.03
C SER A 98 9.33 -10.66 9.55
N ASP A 99 8.52 -9.73 10.03
CA ASP A 99 7.23 -9.90 10.66
C ASP A 99 6.11 -9.34 9.80
N ALA A 100 6.44 -8.61 8.73
CA ALA A 100 5.48 -7.82 7.96
C ALA A 100 4.74 -6.83 8.89
N ILE A 101 5.50 -5.98 9.61
CA ILE A 101 5.01 -4.90 10.48
C ILE A 101 5.80 -3.55 10.37
N GLY A 102 6.54 -3.34 9.29
CA GLY A 102 7.60 -2.33 9.18
C GLY A 102 7.10 -0.88 9.12
N ASP A 103 5.93 -0.69 8.54
CA ASP A 103 5.14 0.54 8.41
C ASP A 103 4.14 0.70 9.58
N ASP A 104 3.65 -0.40 10.18
CA ASP A 104 2.63 -0.46 11.25
C ASP A 104 2.93 0.33 12.53
N THR A 105 4.16 0.84 12.68
CA THR A 105 4.59 1.59 13.88
C THR A 105 4.65 3.10 13.67
N GLY A 106 4.06 3.59 12.57
CA GLY A 106 3.90 5.02 12.30
C GLY A 106 5.09 5.63 11.56
N ASN A 107 5.65 4.89 10.60
CA ASN A 107 6.66 5.42 9.69
C ASN A 107 6.07 6.06 8.43
N GLY A 108 4.78 5.89 8.14
CA GLY A 108 4.08 6.66 7.11
C GLY A 108 3.89 8.13 7.47
N ALA A 109 4.25 9.03 6.55
CA ALA A 109 4.26 10.47 6.77
C ALA A 109 2.85 11.08 6.91
N SER A 110 1.80 10.33 6.56
CA SER A 110 0.39 10.76 6.65
C SER A 110 -0.59 9.59 6.53
N VAL A 111 -1.34 9.33 7.59
CA VAL A 111 -2.40 8.30 7.64
C VAL A 111 -3.75 8.87 7.17
N VAL A 112 -4.45 8.15 6.30
CA VAL A 112 -5.86 8.39 5.96
C VAL A 112 -6.72 7.35 6.69
N GLY A 113 -7.50 7.78 7.68
CA GLY A 113 -8.33 6.89 8.48
C GLY A 113 -7.96 6.97 9.97
N THR A 114 -8.15 5.89 10.72
CA THR A 114 -7.69 5.80 12.10
C THR A 114 -7.10 4.42 12.37
N CYS A 115 -5.76 4.32 12.25
CA CYS A 115 -5.02 3.09 12.55
C CYS A 115 -5.01 2.82 14.04
N ALA A 116 -5.27 1.56 14.42
CA ALA A 116 -5.11 1.13 15.79
C ALA A 116 -3.64 0.79 16.03
N ASN A 117 -2.92 1.63 16.77
CA ASN A 117 -1.47 1.51 17.05
C ASN A 117 -0.54 1.83 15.87
N GLY A 118 -1.07 2.31 14.74
CA GLY A 118 -0.28 2.63 13.55
C GLY A 118 -0.34 1.56 12.46
N ASP A 119 -0.98 0.43 12.75
CA ASP A 119 -1.18 -0.74 11.88
C ASP A 119 -2.33 -0.47 10.89
N ASP A 120 -1.98 -0.36 9.60
CA ASP A 120 -2.89 -0.32 8.47
C ASP A 120 -3.15 -1.69 7.82
N GLU A 121 -2.40 -2.72 8.20
CA GLU A 121 -2.61 -4.14 7.88
C GLU A 121 -3.80 -4.74 8.66
N ASP A 122 -4.91 -4.03 8.80
CA ASP A 122 -6.10 -4.48 9.54
C ASP A 122 -7.29 -4.91 8.65
N GLY A 123 -7.10 -4.89 7.33
CA GLY A 123 -8.11 -5.25 6.34
C GLY A 123 -8.38 -6.73 6.15
N VAL A 124 -7.39 -7.61 6.36
CA VAL A 124 -7.53 -9.05 6.16
C VAL A 124 -7.49 -9.83 7.46
N THR A 125 -8.50 -10.69 7.66
CA THR A 125 -8.50 -11.68 8.74
C THR A 125 -8.44 -13.10 8.18
N PHE A 126 -7.38 -13.81 8.55
CA PHE A 126 -7.17 -15.21 8.18
C PHE A 126 -7.89 -16.17 9.13
N THR A 127 -8.38 -17.27 8.57
CA THR A 127 -8.69 -18.48 9.34
C THR A 127 -7.51 -19.44 9.33
N ASP A 128 -7.60 -20.52 10.13
CA ASP A 128 -6.57 -21.56 10.18
C ASP A 128 -6.23 -22.13 8.80
N LEU A 129 -5.06 -21.76 8.27
CA LEU A 129 -4.53 -22.33 7.04
C LEU A 129 -3.83 -23.66 7.35
N LYS A 130 -4.33 -24.75 6.77
CA LYS A 130 -3.77 -26.11 6.95
C LYS A 130 -3.48 -26.72 5.59
N VAL A 131 -2.33 -27.38 5.46
CA VAL A 131 -1.96 -28.05 4.19
C VAL A 131 -3.10 -28.96 3.70
N GLY A 132 -3.55 -28.74 2.47
CA GLY A 132 -4.62 -29.50 1.83
C GLY A 132 -6.03 -29.21 2.35
N ALA A 133 -6.22 -28.15 3.16
CA ALA A 133 -7.55 -27.68 3.51
C ALA A 133 -8.30 -27.17 2.27
N GLN A 134 -9.61 -27.34 2.27
CA GLN A 134 -10.51 -26.94 1.19
C GLN A 134 -11.57 -26.01 1.76
N ASP A 135 -12.10 -25.14 0.92
CA ASP A 135 -13.16 -24.19 1.28
C ASP A 135 -12.81 -23.31 2.50
N VAL A 136 -11.53 -22.96 2.64
CA VAL A 136 -11.05 -22.08 3.72
C VAL A 136 -11.52 -20.67 3.42
N THR A 137 -12.11 -20.01 4.40
CA THR A 137 -12.63 -18.64 4.25
C THR A 137 -11.68 -17.63 4.87
N ILE A 138 -11.36 -16.56 4.15
CA ILE A 138 -10.73 -15.36 4.71
C ILE A 138 -11.71 -14.18 4.58
N ASN A 139 -11.59 -13.21 5.47
CA ASN A 139 -12.39 -11.99 5.42
C ASN A 139 -11.51 -10.83 4.97
N VAL A 140 -11.98 -10.05 4.00
CA VAL A 140 -11.34 -8.81 3.54
C VAL A 140 -12.32 -7.66 3.74
N ALA A 141 -12.00 -6.74 4.62
CA ALA A 141 -12.77 -5.52 4.86
C ALA A 141 -12.26 -4.44 3.91
N ALA A 142 -13.15 -3.85 3.10
CA ALA A 142 -12.80 -2.76 2.19
C ALA A 142 -13.64 -1.53 2.52
N ASN A 143 -13.01 -0.36 2.60
CA ASN A 143 -13.73 0.87 2.93
C ASN A 143 -14.54 1.42 1.74
N LYS A 144 -14.20 0.97 0.53
CA LYS A 144 -14.78 1.31 -0.76
C LYS A 144 -14.85 0.07 -1.65
N ALA A 145 -15.65 0.13 -2.70
CA ALA A 145 -15.63 -0.92 -3.71
C ALA A 145 -14.32 -0.85 -4.49
N CYS A 146 -13.61 -1.97 -4.61
CA CYS A 146 -12.34 -2.08 -5.31
C CYS A 146 -12.17 -3.46 -5.97
N ARG A 147 -11.12 -3.61 -6.76
CA ARG A 147 -10.70 -4.88 -7.36
C ARG A 147 -9.47 -5.38 -6.63
N LEU A 148 -9.62 -6.53 -6.00
CA LEU A 148 -8.56 -7.18 -5.23
C LEU A 148 -7.77 -8.15 -6.11
N ASN A 149 -6.45 -7.98 -6.09
CA ASN A 149 -5.49 -9.01 -6.44
C ASN A 149 -4.76 -9.44 -5.17
N ALA A 150 -4.64 -10.74 -4.92
CA ALA A 150 -4.01 -11.24 -3.71
C ALA A 150 -3.23 -12.52 -3.95
N TRP A 151 -2.14 -12.70 -3.19
CA TRP A 151 -1.22 -13.83 -3.30
C TRP A 151 -0.84 -14.39 -1.94
N VAL A 152 -0.49 -15.67 -1.90
CA VAL A 152 0.09 -16.37 -0.76
C VAL A 152 1.27 -17.19 -1.26
N ASP A 153 2.45 -17.05 -0.66
CA ASP A 153 3.60 -17.92 -0.97
C ASP A 153 3.37 -19.28 -0.31
N TRP A 154 2.68 -20.18 -1.01
CA TRP A 154 2.35 -21.51 -0.49
C TRP A 154 3.60 -22.39 -0.34
N SER A 155 4.61 -22.19 -1.17
CA SER A 155 5.81 -23.01 -1.19
C SER A 155 6.84 -22.59 -0.14
N GLY A 156 6.70 -21.38 0.42
CA GLY A 156 7.61 -20.77 1.37
C GLY A 156 9.00 -20.59 0.77
N ASN A 157 9.08 -20.25 -0.51
CA ASN A 157 10.32 -20.08 -1.26
C ASN A 157 10.76 -18.61 -1.37
N GLY A 158 9.98 -17.67 -0.84
CA GLY A 158 10.28 -16.26 -0.89
C GLY A 158 9.84 -15.59 -2.18
N THR A 159 8.78 -16.06 -2.83
CA THR A 159 8.18 -15.39 -3.99
C THR A 159 6.69 -15.71 -4.11
N TRP A 160 5.92 -14.88 -4.81
CA TRP A 160 4.53 -15.12 -5.21
C TRP A 160 4.40 -15.49 -6.69
N GLY A 161 5.48 -15.97 -7.29
CA GLY A 161 5.57 -16.31 -8.70
C GLY A 161 5.15 -17.73 -9.04
N ASP A 162 4.85 -18.59 -8.05
CA ASP A 162 4.50 -19.97 -8.30
C ASP A 162 3.05 -20.12 -8.77
N VAL A 163 2.80 -21.18 -9.54
CA VAL A 163 1.44 -21.51 -9.99
C VAL A 163 0.57 -21.84 -8.78
N GLY A 164 -0.49 -21.06 -8.59
CA GLY A 164 -1.44 -21.22 -7.50
C GLY A 164 -1.22 -20.27 -6.31
N ASP A 165 -0.15 -19.46 -6.32
CA ASP A 165 0.06 -18.44 -5.29
C ASP A 165 -0.98 -17.34 -5.36
N GLN A 166 -1.44 -16.97 -6.56
CA GLN A 166 -2.50 -15.97 -6.71
C GLN A 166 -3.86 -16.55 -6.28
N ILE A 167 -4.42 -16.00 -5.20
CA ILE A 167 -5.68 -16.41 -4.60
C ILE A 167 -6.87 -15.54 -5.03
N ALA A 168 -6.61 -14.34 -5.55
CA ALA A 168 -7.62 -13.46 -6.12
C ALA A 168 -7.08 -12.73 -7.37
N THR A 169 -7.92 -12.63 -8.40
CA THR A 169 -7.62 -11.90 -9.63
C THR A 169 -8.78 -10.95 -9.95
N ASP A 170 -8.52 -9.65 -9.83
CA ASP A 170 -9.51 -8.57 -10.01
C ASP A 170 -10.87 -8.84 -9.35
N GLN A 171 -10.82 -9.48 -8.17
CA GLN A 171 -12.00 -9.86 -7.42
C GLN A 171 -12.70 -8.59 -6.95
N LEU A 172 -13.93 -8.38 -7.42
CA LEU A 172 -14.69 -7.21 -7.03
C LEU A 172 -15.10 -7.34 -5.56
N LEU A 173 -14.66 -6.39 -4.74
CA LEU A 173 -15.05 -6.22 -3.35
C LEU A 173 -16.15 -5.17 -3.25
N ALA A 174 -17.14 -5.44 -2.39
CA ALA A 174 -18.09 -4.44 -1.94
C ALA A 174 -17.55 -3.69 -0.73
N ILE A 175 -18.17 -2.56 -0.41
CA ILE A 175 -17.90 -1.84 0.84
C ILE A 175 -18.25 -2.74 2.03
N GLY A 176 -17.36 -2.79 3.02
CA GLY A 176 -17.45 -3.62 4.21
C GLY A 176 -16.79 -4.98 4.01
N ASN A 177 -17.31 -5.98 4.71
CA ASN A 177 -16.70 -7.31 4.76
C ASN A 177 -17.03 -8.15 3.54
N ASN A 178 -16.00 -8.72 2.93
CA ASN A 178 -16.06 -9.64 1.81
C ASN A 178 -15.44 -10.98 2.23
N THR A 179 -16.17 -12.07 2.03
CA THR A 179 -15.63 -13.42 2.28
C THR A 179 -15.05 -13.99 1.00
N LEU A 180 -13.77 -14.34 1.04
CA LEU A 180 -13.10 -15.09 -0.02
C LEU A 180 -12.95 -16.54 0.41
N THR A 181 -13.26 -17.46 -0.50
CA THR A 181 -13.07 -18.90 -0.30
C THR A 181 -11.89 -19.35 -1.13
N LEU A 182 -10.94 -20.03 -0.49
CA LEU A 182 -9.73 -20.53 -1.13
C LEU A 182 -9.39 -21.95 -0.66
N ASP A 183 -8.60 -22.64 -1.48
CA ASP A 183 -8.06 -23.94 -1.17
C ASP A 183 -6.58 -23.81 -0.82
N VAL A 184 -6.16 -24.41 0.30
CA VAL A 184 -4.73 -24.47 0.65
C VAL A 184 -4.13 -25.66 -0.11
N PRO A 185 -3.11 -25.46 -0.98
CA PRO A 185 -2.55 -26.53 -1.78
C PRO A 185 -2.04 -27.69 -0.92
N ALA A 186 -2.20 -28.92 -1.40
CA ALA A 186 -1.62 -30.10 -0.74
C ALA A 186 -0.08 -30.10 -0.78
N SER A 187 0.52 -29.31 -1.68
CA SER A 187 1.96 -29.06 -1.79
C SER A 187 2.45 -27.91 -0.91
N ALA A 188 1.56 -27.22 -0.20
CA ALA A 188 1.94 -26.09 0.64
C ALA A 188 2.95 -26.52 1.72
N ARG A 189 3.95 -25.69 1.97
CA ARG A 189 5.00 -25.93 2.95
C ARG A 189 4.52 -25.46 4.33
N PRO A 190 4.46 -26.34 5.36
CA PRO A 190 4.17 -25.90 6.70
C PRO A 190 5.23 -24.93 7.24
N GLY A 191 4.80 -23.86 7.91
CA GLY A 191 5.68 -22.84 8.46
C GLY A 191 5.15 -21.43 8.27
N ALA A 192 5.95 -20.44 8.65
CA ALA A 192 5.67 -19.04 8.37
C ALA A 192 5.96 -18.72 6.90
N THR A 193 5.10 -17.92 6.29
CA THR A 193 5.21 -17.42 4.92
C THR A 193 4.49 -16.06 4.82
N TYR A 194 4.40 -15.49 3.62
CA TYR A 194 3.83 -14.16 3.42
C TYR A 194 2.69 -14.17 2.41
N ALA A 195 1.74 -13.28 2.62
CA ALA A 195 0.68 -12.95 1.69
C ALA A 195 0.73 -11.46 1.35
N ARG A 196 0.27 -11.11 0.15
CA ARG A 196 0.14 -9.72 -0.31
C ARG A 196 -1.25 -9.50 -0.85
N PHE A 197 -1.88 -8.40 -0.44
CA PHE A 197 -3.18 -7.95 -0.91
C PHE A 197 -2.99 -6.61 -1.60
N ARG A 198 -3.55 -6.45 -2.78
CA ARG A 198 -3.53 -5.19 -3.54
C ARG A 198 -4.95 -4.89 -3.97
N CYS A 199 -5.51 -3.78 -3.50
CA CYS A 199 -6.83 -3.34 -3.96
C CYS A 199 -6.73 -2.00 -4.67
N SER A 200 -7.23 -1.92 -5.91
CA SER A 200 -7.29 -0.67 -6.68
C SER A 200 -8.67 -0.50 -7.32
N THR A 201 -8.96 0.69 -7.85
CA THR A 201 -10.20 0.90 -8.61
C THR A 201 -10.14 0.20 -9.96
N ALA A 202 -8.98 0.23 -10.62
CA ALA A 202 -8.82 -0.26 -11.99
C ALA A 202 -8.67 -1.79 -12.08
N GLY A 203 -8.00 -2.40 -11.08
CA GLY A 203 -7.51 -3.77 -11.17
C GLY A 203 -6.35 -3.93 -12.16
N GLY A 204 -6.03 -5.18 -12.49
CA GLY A 204 -4.88 -5.54 -13.31
C GLY A 204 -3.54 -5.42 -12.58
N ASP A 205 -3.57 -5.31 -11.25
CA ASP A 205 -2.37 -5.13 -10.44
C ASP A 205 -1.55 -6.42 -10.41
N GLY A 206 -0.27 -6.31 -10.73
CA GLY A 206 0.67 -7.42 -10.62
C GLY A 206 1.15 -7.64 -9.18
N VAL A 207 2.04 -8.61 -8.98
CA VAL A 207 2.73 -8.80 -7.69
C VAL A 207 3.62 -7.60 -7.32
N THR A 208 4.11 -6.89 -8.35
CA THR A 208 5.04 -5.77 -8.29
C THR A 208 4.54 -4.59 -9.12
N GLY A 209 5.22 -3.45 -9.04
CA GLY A 209 4.94 -2.28 -9.87
C GLY A 209 3.80 -1.39 -9.37
N GLU A 210 3.59 -0.29 -10.09
CA GLU A 210 2.67 0.79 -9.72
C GLU A 210 1.22 0.49 -10.09
N ALA A 211 0.32 0.88 -9.20
CA ALA A 211 -1.10 1.06 -9.45
C ALA A 211 -1.47 2.55 -9.33
N ALA A 212 -2.47 2.96 -10.12
CA ALA A 212 -2.87 4.37 -10.21
C ALA A 212 -3.58 4.89 -8.95
N ASP A 213 -4.07 3.99 -8.11
CA ASP A 213 -4.80 4.27 -6.89
C ASP A 213 -4.93 2.99 -6.06
N GLY A 214 -5.14 3.12 -4.75
CA GLY A 214 -5.45 1.98 -3.88
C GLY A 214 -4.40 1.72 -2.82
N GLU A 215 -4.32 0.49 -2.33
CA GLU A 215 -3.47 0.09 -1.19
C GLU A 215 -2.88 -1.31 -1.38
N ILE A 216 -1.76 -1.55 -0.69
CA ILE A 216 -1.09 -2.81 -0.40
C ILE A 216 -1.22 -3.11 1.10
N GLU A 217 -1.52 -4.36 1.43
CA GLU A 217 -1.28 -4.89 2.78
C GLU A 217 -0.45 -6.18 2.63
N ASP A 218 0.63 -6.29 3.39
CA ASP A 218 1.47 -7.49 3.46
C ASP A 218 1.26 -8.21 4.80
N TYR A 219 1.20 -9.54 4.78
CA TYR A 219 0.89 -10.32 5.98
C TYR A 219 1.84 -11.47 6.16
N ARG A 220 2.45 -11.57 7.34
CA ARG A 220 3.12 -12.79 7.78
C ARG A 220 2.13 -13.79 8.35
N ILE A 221 1.88 -14.85 7.60
CA ILE A 221 0.93 -15.90 7.95
C ILE A 221 1.65 -17.20 8.35
N THR A 222 0.90 -18.15 8.93
CA THR A 222 1.41 -19.49 9.25
C THR A 222 0.54 -20.57 8.61
N ILE A 223 1.18 -21.48 7.88
CA ILE A 223 0.57 -22.69 7.34
C ILE A 223 0.84 -23.84 8.30
N ALA A 224 -0.21 -24.38 8.90
CA ALA A 224 -0.13 -25.55 9.76
C ALA A 224 -0.03 -26.85 8.93
N ALA A 225 0.67 -27.84 9.48
CA ALA A 225 0.74 -29.16 8.85
C ALA A 225 -0.65 -29.82 8.72
N ALA A 226 -0.81 -30.66 7.70
CA ALA A 226 -2.03 -31.44 7.53
C ALA A 226 -2.28 -32.32 8.77
N VAL A 227 -3.55 -32.43 9.19
CA VAL A 227 -3.92 -33.40 10.21
C VAL A 227 -3.79 -34.81 9.60
N PRO A 228 -2.99 -35.72 10.21
CA PRO A 228 -2.87 -37.07 9.70
C PRO A 228 -4.25 -37.74 9.65
N LYS A 229 -4.69 -38.15 8.46
CA LYS A 229 -5.87 -39.01 8.35
C LYS A 229 -5.46 -40.39 8.87
N ILE A 230 -5.92 -40.75 10.07
CA ILE A 230 -5.78 -42.11 10.58
C ILE A 230 -6.74 -42.99 9.77
N ASP A 231 -6.20 -43.86 8.92
CA ASP A 231 -6.99 -44.89 8.25
C ASP A 231 -7.35 -45.99 9.26
N LEU A 232 -8.54 -45.87 9.83
CA LEU A 232 -9.06 -46.84 10.80
C LEU A 232 -9.17 -48.25 10.21
N LYS A 233 -9.24 -48.42 8.88
CA LYS A 233 -9.34 -49.75 8.23
C LYS A 233 -8.03 -50.53 8.22
N LYS A 234 -6.91 -49.91 8.60
CA LYS A 234 -5.62 -50.61 8.81
C LYS A 234 -5.46 -51.18 10.22
N TYR A 235 -6.43 -50.92 11.10
CA TYR A 235 -6.41 -51.31 12.50
C TYR A 235 -7.60 -52.22 12.90
N VAL A 236 -8.35 -52.75 11.91
CA VAL A 236 -9.43 -53.74 12.11
C VAL A 236 -9.19 -54.97 11.25
#